data_AF-H6QCX7-F1
#
_entry.id   AF-H6QCX7-F1
#
_cell.length_a   1.000
_cell.length_b   1.000
_cell.length_c   1.000
_cell.angle_alpha   90.00
_cell.angle_beta   90.00
_cell.angle_gamma   90.00
#
_symmetry.space_group_name_H-M   'P 1'
#
loop_
_entity.id
_entity.type
_entity.pdbx_description
1 polymer ?
#
loop_
_entity_poly.entity_id
_entity_poly.type
_entity_poly.pdbx_seq_one_letter_code
_entity_poly.pdbx_strand_id
1 'polypeptide(L)'
;MMYVQPIRFSPIGEYLRLVIMQRLARGPAPVEEINRLAKEAVEKVGIKYDWRVWPELLKREVVVKDGVAELTKEGRWIYEQTREEVAEYLKRFRIEL
;
A
#
# COMPACT_ATOMS: atom_id res chain seq x y z
N MET A 1 13.77 9.75 18.19
CA MET A 1 12.46 9.14 17.82
C MET A 1 12.19 9.52 16.38
N MET A 2 12.08 8.56 15.45
CA MET A 2 11.70 8.88 14.07
C MET A 2 10.19 9.16 14.05
N TYR A 3 9.79 10.39 13.74
CA TYR A 3 8.40 10.73 13.49
C TYR A 3 8.00 10.18 12.13
N VAL A 4 7.18 9.13 12.09
CA VAL A 4 6.60 8.63 10.85
C VAL A 4 5.40 9.50 10.51
N GLN A 5 5.38 10.10 9.33
CA GLN A 5 4.17 10.73 8.84
C GLN A 5 3.19 9.64 8.38
N PRO A 6 2.01 9.52 8.98
CA PRO A 6 1.07 8.46 8.63
C PRO A 6 0.54 8.64 7.21
N ILE A 7 0.25 9.88 6.82
CA ILE A 7 -0.28 10.24 5.50
C ILE A 7 0.84 10.87 4.66
N ARG A 8 1.09 10.31 3.48
CA ARG A 8 2.17 10.65 2.55
C ARG A 8 1.66 10.90 1.13
N PHE A 9 0.53 10.32 0.76
CA PHE A 9 -0.01 10.31 -0.60
C PHE A 9 -1.46 10.83 -0.66
N SER A 10 -2.01 10.89 -1.87
CA SER A 10 -3.45 11.10 -2.08
C SER A 10 -4.26 9.96 -1.43
N PRO A 11 -5.58 10.14 -1.20
CA PRO A 11 -6.42 9.07 -0.67
C PRO A 11 -6.30 7.75 -1.42
N ILE A 12 -6.22 7.79 -2.75
CA ILE A 12 -6.08 6.57 -3.58
C ILE A 12 -4.68 5.97 -3.43
N GLY A 13 -3.63 6.81 -3.33
CA GLY A 13 -2.27 6.35 -3.07
C GLY A 13 -2.13 5.72 -1.69
N GLU A 14 -2.74 6.29 -0.66
CA GLU A 14 -2.78 5.71 0.68
C GLU A 14 -3.58 4.41 0.72
N TYR A 15 -4.68 4.33 -0.03
CA TYR A 15 -5.44 3.09 -0.15
C TYR A 15 -4.60 1.98 -0.80
N LEU A 16 -3.93 2.28 -1.93
CA LEU A 16 -3.02 1.34 -2.59
C LEU A 16 -1.88 0.90 -1.67
N ARG A 17 -1.25 1.85 -0.98
CA ARG A 17 -0.22 1.58 0.01
C ARG A 17 -0.73 0.63 1.08
N LEU A 18 -1.89 0.92 1.67
CA LEU A 18 -2.43 0.14 2.77
C LEU A 18 -2.77 -1.29 2.35
N VAL A 19 -3.48 -1.48 1.24
CA VAL A 19 -3.89 -2.84 0.80
C VAL A 19 -2.68 -3.69 0.39
N ILE A 20 -1.69 -3.10 -0.30
CA ILE A 20 -0.48 -3.82 -0.72
C ILE A 20 0.36 -4.19 0.50
N MET A 21 0.59 -3.24 1.42
CA MET A 21 1.37 -3.51 2.63
C MET A 21 0.66 -4.51 3.55
N GLN A 22 -0.67 -4.44 3.66
CA GLN A 22 -1.47 -5.42 4.41
C GLN A 22 -1.34 -6.83 3.83
N ARG A 23 -1.32 -6.96 2.49
CA ARG A 23 -1.10 -8.25 1.83
C ARG A 23 0.31 -8.77 2.07
N LEU A 24 1.33 -7.93 1.92
CA LEU A 24 2.73 -8.32 2.07
C LEU A 24 3.14 -8.52 3.54
N ALA A 25 2.40 -7.96 4.50
CA ALA A 25 2.60 -8.21 5.93
C ALA A 25 2.40 -9.69 6.30
N ARG A 26 1.58 -10.42 5.53
CA ARG A 26 1.34 -11.87 5.66
C ARG A 26 2.47 -12.73 5.08
N GLY A 27 3.37 -12.12 4.30
CA GLY A 27 4.49 -12.79 3.64
C GLY A 27 4.69 -12.31 2.20
N PRO A 28 5.84 -12.63 1.60
CA PRO A 28 6.15 -12.31 0.20
C PRO A 28 5.07 -12.81 -0.76
N ALA A 29 4.91 -12.13 -1.89
CA ALA A 29 3.92 -12.49 -2.91
C ALA A 29 4.42 -12.20 -4.32
N PRO A 30 3.98 -12.95 -5.34
CA PRO A 30 4.27 -12.63 -6.74
C PRO A 30 3.79 -11.22 -7.11
N VAL A 31 4.57 -10.51 -7.93
CA VAL A 31 4.20 -9.17 -8.44
C VAL A 31 2.86 -9.20 -9.18
N GLU A 32 2.54 -10.29 -9.86
CA GLU A 32 1.27 -10.48 -10.57
C GLU A 32 0.08 -10.47 -9.60
N GLU A 33 0.26 -11.03 -8.40
CA GLU A 33 -0.76 -10.99 -7.35
C GLU A 33 -0.95 -9.57 -6.84
N ILE A 34 0.14 -8.85 -6.59
CA ILE A 34 0.09 -7.45 -6.15
C ILE A 34 -0.52 -6.55 -7.22
N ASN A 35 -0.22 -6.79 -8.49
CA ASN A 35 -0.82 -6.08 -9.62
C ASN A 35 -2.34 -6.28 -9.69
N ARG A 36 -2.83 -7.51 -9.48
CA ARG A 36 -4.27 -7.78 -9.41
C ARG A 36 -4.92 -7.04 -8.24
N LEU A 37 -4.31 -7.11 -7.07
CA LEU A 37 -4.79 -6.42 -5.87
C LEU A 37 -4.84 -4.89 -6.07
N ALA A 38 -3.79 -4.30 -6.63
CA ALA A 38 -3.69 -2.88 -6.92
C ALA A 38 -4.75 -2.43 -7.93
N LYS A 39 -4.96 -3.23 -8.99
CA LYS A 39 -5.99 -2.98 -9.99
C LYS A 39 -7.39 -3.01 -9.36
N GLU A 40 -7.71 -4.07 -8.63
CA GLU A 40 -9.01 -4.23 -7.95
C GLU A 40 -9.28 -3.09 -6.95
N ALA A 41 -8.25 -2.66 -6.22
CA ALA A 41 -8.36 -1.54 -5.29
C ALA A 41 -8.73 -0.23 -6.02
N VAL A 42 -8.04 0.09 -7.11
CA VAL A 42 -8.38 1.30 -7.90
C VAL A 42 -9.77 1.19 -8.53
N GLU A 43 -10.12 0.04 -9.09
CA GLU A 43 -11.42 -0.18 -9.74
C GLU A 43 -12.59 -0.02 -8.76
N LYS A 44 -12.45 -0.49 -7.51
CA LYS A 44 -13.46 -0.30 -6.45
C LYS A 44 -13.73 1.17 -6.12
N VAL A 45 -12.71 2.02 -6.19
CA VAL A 45 -12.86 3.46 -5.89
C VAL A 45 -13.55 4.21 -7.04
N GLY A 46 -13.61 3.63 -8.25
CA GLY A 46 -14.31 4.22 -9.40
C GLY A 46 -13.65 5.48 -9.98
N ILE A 47 -12.40 5.75 -9.62
CA ILE A 47 -11.63 6.92 -10.09
C ILE A 47 -10.54 6.45 -11.06
N LYS A 48 -10.30 7.24 -12.11
CA LYS A 48 -9.21 7.01 -13.05
C LYS A 48 -7.86 7.26 -12.37
N TYR A 49 -7.23 6.18 -11.90
CA TYR A 49 -5.89 6.18 -11.31
C TYR A 49 -5.05 5.07 -11.95
N ASP A 50 -3.76 5.32 -12.18
CA ASP A 50 -2.88 4.25 -12.70
C ASP A 50 -2.37 3.40 -11.53
N TRP A 51 -2.93 2.20 -11.37
CA TRP A 51 -2.51 1.26 -10.33
C TRP A 51 -1.06 0.78 -10.52
N ARG A 52 -0.49 0.89 -11.73
CA ARG A 52 0.88 0.42 -12.04
C ARG A 52 1.98 1.24 -11.37
N VAL A 53 1.64 2.39 -10.79
CA VAL A 53 2.62 3.24 -10.08
C VAL A 53 3.03 2.68 -8.73
N TRP A 54 2.38 1.62 -8.23
CA TRP A 54 2.64 1.09 -6.89
C TRP A 54 4.11 0.74 -6.60
N PRO A 55 4.93 0.20 -7.54
CA PRO A 55 6.32 -0.11 -7.22
C PRO A 55 7.14 1.13 -6.91
N GLU A 56 6.88 2.23 -7.62
CA GLU A 56 7.53 3.53 -7.37
C GLU A 56 6.96 4.20 -6.10
N LEU A 57 5.65 4.10 -5.91
CA LEU A 57 4.95 4.62 -4.73
C LEU A 57 5.52 4.01 -3.43
N LEU A 58 5.84 2.71 -3.45
CA LEU A 58 6.26 1.92 -2.30
C LEU A 58 7.74 1.53 -2.32
N LYS A 59 8.58 2.24 -3.09
CA LYS A 59 9.98 1.87 -3.30
C LYS A 59 10.84 1.77 -2.03
N ARG A 60 10.39 2.38 -0.92
CA ARG A 60 11.08 2.27 0.39
C ARG A 60 10.51 1.12 1.22
N GLU A 61 9.20 0.94 1.13
CA GLU A 61 8.43 -0.01 1.92
C GLU A 61 8.48 -1.43 1.35
N VAL A 62 8.65 -1.57 0.04
CA VAL A 62 8.58 -2.83 -0.70
C VAL A 62 9.84 -2.98 -1.55
N VAL A 63 10.40 -4.19 -1.54
CA VAL A 63 11.43 -4.61 -2.48
C VAL A 63 10.86 -5.66 -3.41
N VAL A 64 11.25 -5.61 -4.68
CA VAL A 64 10.92 -6.63 -5.68
C VAL A 64 12.20 -7.34 -6.09
N LYS A 65 12.22 -8.67 -5.94
CA LYS A 65 13.32 -9.55 -6.34
C LYS A 65 12.76 -10.78 -7.03
N ASP A 66 13.29 -11.10 -8.20
CA ASP A 66 12.91 -12.31 -8.96
C ASP A 66 11.38 -12.46 -9.17
N GLY A 67 10.69 -11.35 -9.43
CA GLY A 67 9.23 -11.32 -9.61
C GLY A 67 8.41 -11.44 -8.30
N VAL A 68 9.06 -11.45 -7.14
CA VAL A 68 8.43 -11.53 -5.82
C VAL A 68 8.57 -10.18 -5.11
N ALA A 69 7.46 -9.66 -4.60
CA ALA A 69 7.40 -8.48 -3.75
C ALA A 69 7.43 -8.88 -2.27
N GLU A 70 8.19 -8.13 -1.47
CA GLU A 70 8.33 -8.32 -0.03
C GLU A 70 8.41 -6.97 0.69
N LEU A 71 7.84 -6.87 1.91
CA LEU A 71 8.08 -5.70 2.76
C LEU A 71 9.53 -5.64 3.20
N THR A 72 10.15 -4.47 3.07
CA THR A 72 11.42 -4.21 3.74
C THR A 72 11.21 -4.18 5.26
N LYS A 73 12.30 -4.27 6.04
CA LYS A 73 12.23 -4.08 7.50
C LYS A 73 11.61 -2.72 7.85
N GLU A 74 12.00 -1.68 7.12
CA GLU A 74 11.44 -0.33 7.27
C GLU A 74 9.96 -0.30 6.87
N GLY A 75 9.58 -0.93 5.76
CA GLY A 75 8.20 -1.02 5.30
C GLY A 75 7.28 -1.73 6.28
N ARG A 76 7.74 -2.84 6.87
CA ARG A 76 7.01 -3.54 7.92
C ARG A 76 6.80 -2.66 9.15
N TRP A 77 7.86 -2.00 9.62
CA TRP A 77 7.75 -1.08 10.75
C TRP A 77 6.80 0.08 10.45
N ILE A 78 6.92 0.72 9.29
CA ILE A 78 6.01 1.79 8.84
C ILE A 78 4.56 1.30 8.82
N TYR A 79 4.28 0.13 8.24
CA TYR A 79 2.93 -0.42 8.19
C TYR A 79 2.35 -0.61 9.60
N GLU A 80 3.12 -1.23 10.50
CA GLU A 80 2.69 -1.49 11.87
C GLU A 80 2.42 -0.20 12.64
N GLN A 81 3.21 0.85 12.42
CA GLN A 81 3.01 2.14 13.08
C GLN A 81 1.83 2.93 12.51
N THR A 82 1.58 2.88 11.20
CA THR A 82 0.65 3.84 10.56
C THR A 82 -0.67 3.23 10.06
N ARG A 83 -0.84 1.91 10.06
CA ARG A 83 -2.01 1.25 9.42
C ARG A 83 -3.36 1.76 9.95
N GLU A 84 -3.47 2.04 11.25
CA GLU A 84 -4.74 2.43 11.88
C GLU A 84 -5.09 3.88 11.54
N GLU A 85 -4.10 4.77 11.54
CA GLU A 85 -4.28 6.18 11.18
C GLU A 85 -4.59 6.35 9.69
N VAL A 86 -3.92 5.57 8.84
CA VAL A 86 -4.22 5.54 7.40
C VAL A 86 -5.62 5.00 7.16
N ALA A 87 -6.02 3.91 7.83
CA ALA A 87 -7.37 3.37 7.73
C ALA A 87 -8.43 4.40 8.14
N GLU A 88 -8.22 5.09 9.25
CA GLU A 88 -9.14 6.13 9.74
C GLU A 88 -9.20 7.34 8.80
N TYR A 89 -8.07 7.73 8.21
CA TYR A 89 -8.03 8.75 7.17
C TYR A 89 -8.86 8.37 5.95
N LEU A 90 -8.75 7.12 5.47
CA LEU A 90 -9.46 6.64 4.28
C LEU A 90 -10.98 6.59 4.45
N LYS A 91 -11.47 6.33 5.68
CA LYS A 91 -12.91 6.41 5.99
C LYS A 91 -13.52 7.78 5.69
N ARG A 92 -12.75 8.87 5.84
CA ARG A 92 -13.20 10.23 5.51
C ARG A 92 -13.53 10.41 4.03
N PHE A 93 -13.01 9.53 3.18
CA PHE A 93 -13.23 9.51 1.73
C PHE A 93 -14.20 8.41 1.29
N ARG A 94 -14.91 7.76 2.23
CA ARG A 94 -15.79 6.60 1.97
C ARG A 94 -15.08 5.42 1.31
N ILE A 95 -13.78 5.29 1.56
CA ILE A 95 -12.99 4.12 1.16
C ILE A 95 -12.97 3.18 2.36
N GLU A 96 -13.66 2.05 2.23
CA GLU A 96 -13.70 1.00 3.24
C GLU A 96 -12.67 -0.10 2.92
N LEU A 97 -12.11 -0.72 3.97
CA LEU A 97 -11.03 -1.71 3.90
C LEU A 97 -11.55 -3.14 3.99
#